data_AF-A0A3N5Z904-F1
#
_entry.id   AF-A0A3N5Z904-F1
#
_cell.length_a   1.000
_cell.length_b   1.000
_cell.length_c   1.000
_cell.angle_alpha   90.00
_cell.angle_beta   90.00
_cell.angle_gamma   90.00
#
_symmetry.space_group_name_H-M   'P 1'
#
loop_
_entity.id
_entity.type
_entity.pdbx_description
1 polymer ?
#
loop_
_entity_poly.entity_id
_entity_poly.type
_entity_poly.pdbx_seq_one_letter_code
_entity_poly.pdbx_strand_id
1 'polypeptide(L)'
;MKKTARSQELVLKGINASPGICIGKAYHVDREGVHVVDRYAIPENGVKGEIKRFKSAVQAAKHELRAVIENSPPELQKGHILETHVVMLNDKLLYGRTIETIEKERVN
;
A
#
# COMPACT_ATOMS: atom_id res chain seq x y z
N MET A 1 36.78 -35.78 14.67
CA MET A 1 36.31 -34.84 13.61
C MET A 1 34.79 -34.83 13.63
N LYS A 2 34.17 -33.73 14.06
CA LYS A 2 32.70 -33.64 14.21
C LYS A 2 32.07 -33.44 12.82
N LYS A 3 31.27 -34.40 12.36
CA LYS A 3 30.44 -34.27 11.14
C LYS A 3 29.33 -33.27 11.42
N THR A 4 29.38 -32.12 10.75
CA THR A 4 28.33 -31.11 10.77
C THR A 4 27.06 -31.70 10.17
N ALA A 5 25.94 -31.63 10.89
CA ALA A 5 24.66 -32.18 10.46
C ALA A 5 24.25 -31.57 9.11
N ARG A 6 23.97 -32.44 8.12
CA ARG A 6 23.44 -32.03 6.81
C ARG A 6 22.05 -31.46 7.06
N SER A 7 21.85 -30.16 6.79
CA SER A 7 20.52 -29.57 6.72
C SER A 7 19.69 -30.37 5.73
N GLN A 8 18.54 -30.90 6.14
CA GLN A 8 17.64 -31.61 5.24
C GLN A 8 17.13 -30.65 4.16
N GLU A 9 17.04 -31.13 2.94
CA GLU A 9 16.45 -30.39 1.83
C GLU A 9 14.95 -30.18 2.07
N LEU A 10 14.47 -28.95 1.91
CA LEU A 10 13.05 -28.61 1.99
C LEU A 10 12.47 -28.54 0.57
N VAL A 11 11.60 -29.49 0.23
CA VAL A 11 10.90 -29.51 -1.07
C VAL A 11 9.47 -29.01 -0.89
N LEU A 12 9.17 -27.84 -1.46
CA LEU A 12 7.83 -27.24 -1.45
C LEU A 12 7.09 -27.56 -2.76
N LYS A 13 5.81 -27.93 -2.68
CA LYS A 13 4.94 -28.22 -3.84
C LYS A 13 3.76 -27.25 -3.87
N GLY A 14 3.39 -26.75 -5.05
CA GLY A 14 2.28 -25.82 -5.25
C GLY A 14 1.70 -25.90 -6.66
N ILE A 15 0.92 -24.90 -7.06
CA ILE A 15 0.35 -24.79 -8.40
C ILE A 15 1.40 -24.20 -9.34
N ASN A 16 1.67 -24.88 -10.46
CA ASN A 16 2.64 -24.42 -11.45
C ASN A 16 2.03 -23.28 -12.29
N ALA A 17 2.58 -22.07 -12.18
CA ALA A 17 2.15 -20.92 -12.97
C ALA A 17 2.84 -20.85 -14.34
N SER A 18 4.10 -21.32 -14.44
CA SER A 18 4.90 -21.30 -15.66
C SER A 18 5.96 -22.41 -15.63
N PRO A 19 6.32 -23.04 -16.77
CA PRO A 19 7.38 -24.03 -16.84
C PRO A 19 8.79 -23.40 -16.75
N GLY A 20 9.73 -24.10 -16.12
CA GLY A 20 11.15 -23.71 -16.10
C GLY A 20 11.90 -24.17 -14.85
N ILE A 21 13.23 -24.04 -14.86
CA ILE A 21 14.10 -24.28 -13.71
C ILE A 21 14.90 -22.99 -13.47
N CYS A 22 14.88 -22.48 -12.24
CA CYS A 22 15.62 -21.29 -11.82
C CYS A 22 16.44 -21.62 -10.56
N ILE A 23 17.70 -21.17 -10.53
CA ILE A 23 18.60 -21.31 -9.38
C ILE A 23 19.07 -19.89 -9.01
N GLY A 24 18.73 -19.43 -7.82
CA GLY A 24 19.05 -18.08 -7.37
C GLY A 24 18.68 -17.85 -5.92
N LYS A 25 19.02 -16.66 -5.41
CA LYS A 25 18.57 -16.22 -4.09
C LYS A 25 17.10 -15.84 -4.15
N ALA A 26 16.34 -16.24 -3.14
CA ALA A 26 14.97 -15.76 -2.94
C ALA A 26 15.00 -14.46 -2.12
N TYR A 27 14.20 -13.49 -2.52
CA TYR A 27 13.92 -12.30 -1.72
C TYR A 27 12.54 -12.46 -1.10
N HIS A 28 12.48 -12.51 0.23
CA HIS A 28 11.22 -12.56 0.96
C HIS A 28 10.67 -11.12 1.07
N VAL A 29 9.71 -10.79 0.22
CA VAL A 29 8.97 -9.52 0.34
C VAL A 29 8.01 -9.69 1.51
N ASP A 30 8.42 -9.21 2.69
CA ASP A 30 7.50 -9.11 3.82
C ASP A 30 6.47 -8.04 3.46
N ARG A 31 5.20 -8.44 3.45
CA ARG A 31 4.11 -7.48 3.46
C ARG A 31 3.88 -7.23 4.93
N GLU A 32 4.37 -6.11 5.45
CA GLU A 32 3.80 -5.61 6.70
C GLU A 32 2.28 -5.73 6.55
N GLY A 33 1.65 -6.40 7.53
CA GLY A 33 0.22 -6.64 7.49
C GLY A 33 -0.55 -5.32 7.33
N VAL A 34 -1.86 -5.41 7.12
CA VAL A 34 -2.68 -4.19 7.14
C VAL A 34 -2.50 -3.56 8.52
N HIS A 35 -1.81 -2.41 8.57
CA HIS A 35 -1.73 -1.58 9.76
C HIS A 35 -3.14 -1.05 10.03
N VAL A 36 -3.88 -1.74 10.90
CA VAL A 36 -5.20 -1.31 11.31
C VAL A 36 -5.01 -0.08 12.19
N VAL A 37 -5.46 1.07 11.70
CA VAL A 37 -5.49 2.31 12.47
C VAL A 37 -6.80 2.33 13.25
N ASP A 38 -6.70 2.31 14.58
CA ASP A 38 -7.87 2.40 15.45
C ASP A 38 -8.58 3.74 15.28
N ARG A 39 -9.91 3.70 15.33
CA ARG A 39 -10.74 4.90 15.31
C ARG A 39 -10.72 5.57 16.68
N TYR A 40 -10.36 6.85 16.75
CA TYR A 40 -10.34 7.63 17.99
C TYR A 40 -11.04 8.99 17.86
N ALA A 41 -11.51 9.50 18.99
CA ALA A 41 -12.12 10.82 19.09
C ALA A 41 -11.06 11.92 19.13
N ILE A 42 -11.35 13.05 18.49
CA ILE A 42 -10.45 14.19 18.35
C ILE A 42 -11.03 15.38 19.13
N PRO A 43 -10.23 16.06 19.97
CA PRO A 43 -10.66 17.28 20.61
C PRO A 43 -10.89 18.40 19.57
N GLU A 44 -11.75 19.36 19.88
CA GLU A 44 -12.15 20.41 18.93
C GLU A 44 -10.96 21.21 18.35
N ASN A 45 -9.94 21.46 19.18
CA ASN A 45 -8.70 22.12 18.76
C ASN A 45 -7.82 21.24 17.83
N GLY A 46 -8.05 19.93 17.79
CA GLY A 46 -7.31 18.96 16.97
C GLY A 46 -7.89 18.77 15.57
N VAL A 47 -9.16 19.14 15.33
CA VAL A 47 -9.86 18.92 14.05
C VAL A 47 -9.09 19.51 12.86
N LYS A 48 -8.60 20.74 12.98
CA LYS A 48 -7.80 21.39 11.92
C LYS A 48 -6.49 20.64 11.63
N GLY A 49 -5.86 20.09 12.67
CA GLY A 49 -4.65 19.30 12.55
C GLY A 49 -4.92 17.99 11.81
N GLU A 50 -6.02 17.32 12.13
CA GLU A 50 -6.42 16.08 11.47
C GLU A 50 -6.76 16.28 9.99
N ILE A 51 -7.52 17.33 9.66
CA ILE A 51 -7.81 17.69 8.27
C ILE A 51 -6.50 17.93 7.51
N LYS A 52 -5.52 18.61 8.12
CA LYS A 52 -4.20 18.81 7.51
C LYS A 52 -3.47 17.48 7.30
N ARG A 53 -3.49 16.58 8.29
CA ARG A 53 -2.90 15.23 8.19
C ARG A 53 -3.50 14.45 7.03
N PHE A 54 -4.83 14.40 6.93
CA PHE A 54 -5.54 13.76 5.82
C PHE A 54 -5.15 14.36 4.46
N LYS A 55 -5.16 15.69 4.33
CA LYS A 55 -4.78 16.37 3.08
C LYS A 55 -3.35 16.03 2.66
N SER A 56 -2.40 16.02 3.60
CA SER A 56 -1.02 15.63 3.34
C SER A 56 -0.91 14.17 2.90
N ALA A 57 -1.63 13.25 3.55
CA ALA A 57 -1.65 11.83 3.17
C ALA A 57 -2.19 11.62 1.75
N VAL A 58 -3.27 12.33 1.38
CA VAL A 58 -3.83 12.29 0.02
C VAL A 58 -2.83 12.80 -1.02
N GLN A 59 -2.05 13.84 -0.71
CA GLN A 59 -1.03 14.33 -1.64
C GLN A 59 0.15 13.36 -1.78
N ALA A 60 0.60 12.76 -0.68
CA ALA A 60 1.65 11.75 -0.69
C ALA A 60 1.23 10.54 -1.56
N ALA A 61 0.04 10.00 -1.34
CA ALA A 61 -0.49 8.87 -2.11
C ALA A 61 -0.59 9.19 -3.62
N LYS A 62 -1.00 10.42 -3.99
CA LYS A 62 -1.02 10.85 -5.40
C LYS A 62 0.37 10.89 -6.01
N HIS A 63 1.35 11.40 -5.27
CA HIS A 63 2.73 11.47 -5.74
C HIS A 63 3.32 10.08 -5.95
N GLU A 64 3.13 9.19 -4.98
CA GLU A 64 3.59 7.79 -5.07
C GLU A 64 2.95 7.06 -6.25
N LEU A 65 1.63 7.16 -6.44
CA LEU A 65 0.94 6.53 -7.57
C LEU A 65 1.42 7.06 -8.92
N ARG A 66 1.66 8.38 -9.03
CA ARG A 66 2.23 8.96 -10.26
C ARG A 66 3.64 8.47 -10.53
N ALA A 67 4.49 8.41 -9.50
CA ALA A 67 5.82 7.86 -9.63
C ALA A 67 5.79 6.40 -10.11
N VAL A 68 4.85 5.58 -9.63
CA VAL A 68 4.68 4.20 -10.12
C VAL A 68 4.27 4.19 -11.60
N ILE A 69 3.31 5.04 -12.00
CA ILE A 69 2.87 5.15 -13.40
C ILE A 69 4.04 5.55 -14.32
N GLU A 70 4.81 6.58 -13.93
CA GLU A 70 5.91 7.13 -14.73
C GLU A 70 7.09 6.16 -14.85
N ASN A 71 7.37 5.38 -13.80
CA ASN A 71 8.48 4.41 -13.79
C ASN A 71 8.07 3.01 -14.29
N SER A 72 6.82 2.81 -14.72
CA SER A 72 6.35 1.51 -15.19
C SER A 72 6.88 1.16 -16.59
N PRO A 73 7.42 -0.05 -16.81
CA PRO A 73 7.87 -0.50 -18.13
C PRO A 73 6.73 -0.46 -19.17
N PRO A 74 7.04 -0.25 -20.47
CA PRO A 74 6.06 -0.29 -21.55
C PRO A 74 5.20 -1.54 -21.58
N GLU A 75 5.77 -2.71 -21.27
CA GLU A 75 5.03 -3.99 -21.26
C GLU A 75 4.03 -4.11 -20.10
N LEU A 76 4.18 -3.26 -19.07
CA LEU A 76 3.36 -3.24 -17.86
C LEU A 76 2.46 -2.00 -17.78
N GLN A 77 2.27 -1.27 -18.89
CA GLN A 77 1.42 -0.07 -18.96
C GLN A 77 -0.07 -0.38 -18.77
N LYS A 78 -0.46 -0.80 -17.57
CA LYS A 78 -1.81 -0.65 -17.02
C LYS A 78 -1.98 0.74 -16.39
N GLY A 79 -1.31 1.76 -16.95
CA GLY A 79 -1.27 3.13 -16.43
C GLY A 79 -2.68 3.67 -16.17
N HIS A 80 -3.62 3.38 -17.05
CA HIS A 80 -5.02 3.82 -16.94
C HIS A 80 -5.75 3.35 -15.66
N ILE A 81 -5.41 2.17 -15.11
CA ILE A 81 -6.00 1.70 -13.85
C ILE A 81 -5.53 2.60 -12.71
N LEU A 82 -4.22 2.84 -12.62
CA LEU A 82 -3.62 3.67 -11.58
C LEU A 82 -3.96 5.16 -11.75
N GLU A 83 -4.05 5.65 -12.98
CA GLU A 83 -4.54 7.01 -13.30
C GLU A 83 -5.96 7.21 -12.77
N THR A 84 -6.83 6.22 -12.95
CA THR A 84 -8.18 6.24 -12.40
C THR A 84 -8.15 6.36 -10.86
N HIS A 85 -7.24 5.64 -10.19
CA HIS A 85 -7.09 5.72 -8.73
C HIS A 85 -6.61 7.11 -8.28
N VAL A 86 -5.69 7.73 -9.02
CA VAL A 86 -5.24 9.12 -8.76
C VAL A 86 -6.41 10.10 -8.87
N VAL A 87 -7.30 9.91 -9.85
CA VAL A 87 -8.51 10.75 -10.01
C VAL A 87 -9.48 10.54 -8.83
N MET A 88 -9.71 9.30 -8.41
CA MET A 88 -10.59 8.98 -7.28
C MET A 88 -10.16 9.67 -5.97
N LEU A 89 -8.86 9.88 -5.75
CA LEU A 89 -8.34 10.62 -4.59
C LEU A 89 -8.68 12.13 -4.60
N ASN A 90 -9.32 12.65 -5.65
CA ASN A 90 -9.88 14.00 -5.71
C ASN A 90 -11.42 14.03 -5.72
N ASP A 91 -12.07 12.86 -5.71
CA ASP A 91 -13.52 12.77 -5.81
C ASP A 91 -14.20 13.44 -4.60
N LYS A 92 -15.22 14.28 -4.84
CA LYS A 92 -15.94 15.00 -3.79
C LYS A 92 -16.61 14.07 -2.78
N LEU A 93 -17.14 12.94 -3.23
CA LEU A 93 -17.81 11.95 -2.39
C LEU A 93 -16.84 11.20 -1.48
N LEU A 94 -15.56 11.13 -1.84
CA LEU A 94 -14.52 10.54 -1.00
C LEU A 94 -13.78 11.62 -0.20
N TYR A 95 -13.05 12.50 -0.88
CA TYR A 95 -12.21 13.51 -0.25
C TYR A 95 -13.00 14.53 0.57
N GLY A 96 -14.09 15.06 -0.01
CA GLY A 96 -14.95 16.02 0.69
C GLY A 96 -15.65 15.39 1.88
N ARG A 97 -16.22 14.20 1.69
CA ARG A 97 -16.93 13.48 2.75
C ARG A 97 -16.02 13.08 3.91
N THR A 98 -14.78 12.69 3.66
CA THR A 98 -13.82 12.41 4.74
C THR A 98 -13.54 13.65 5.58
N ILE A 99 -13.36 14.82 4.95
CA ILE A 99 -13.19 16.09 5.70
C ILE A 99 -14.44 16.39 6.53
N GLU A 100 -15.63 16.25 5.94
CA GLU A 100 -16.89 16.44 6.66
C GLU A 100 -17.04 15.49 7.85
N THR A 101 -16.64 14.23 7.70
CA THR A 101 -16.65 13.23 8.79
C THR A 101 -15.70 13.65 9.91
N ILE A 102 -14.48 14.09 9.60
CA ILE A 102 -13.53 14.60 10.60
C ILE A 102 -14.13 15.81 11.34
N GLU A 103 -14.78 16.74 10.64
CA GLU A 103 -15.38 17.94 11.22
C GLU A 103 -16.62 17.65 12.08
N LYS A 104 -17.55 16.86 11.55
CA LYS A 104 -18.87 16.61 12.18
C LYS A 104 -18.81 15.55 13.26
N GLU A 105 -18.07 14.47 13.01
CA GLU A 105 -18.00 13.32 13.92
C GLU A 105 -16.80 13.42 14.87
N ARG A 106 -15.85 14.33 14.62
CA ARG A 106 -14.63 14.54 15.43
C ARG A 106 -13.86 13.24 15.64
N VAL A 107 -13.60 12.55 14.54
CA VAL A 107 -12.81 11.32 14.50
C VAL A 107 -11.68 11.45 13.49
N ASN A 108 -10.70 10.56 13.60
CA ASN A 108 -9.51 10.53 12.74
C ASN A 108 -9.71 9.94 11.35
#